data_AF-A0A2E0Y179-F1
#
_entry.id   AF-A0A2E0Y179-F1
#
_cell.length_a   1.000
_cell.length_b   1.000
_cell.length_c   1.000
_cell.angle_alpha   90.00
_cell.angle_beta   90.00
_cell.angle_gamma   90.00
#
_symmetry.space_group_name_H-M   'P 1'
#
loop_
_entity.id
_entity.type
_entity.pdbx_description
1 polymer ?
#
loop_
_entity_poly.entity_id
_entity_poly.type
_entity_poly.pdbx_seq_one_letter_code
_entity_poly.pdbx_strand_id
1 'polypeptide(L)'
;MDFCRDSPLRAEVLMENTMAESRAHRQLKRWTSLWLREQGYLAVGIEVADPTGRFRVDVAGWTDRDAQGSALRQLGPRTVLVECKQSRGDFFRDGDCSSGLLARRDQLLRELERHDMEPTGLFSPLGDVDETLFKDVERTARRSDRDLRRVRVELTAIERRLYRGMKFAKLRRWRGASRLLIAAPVGLIACTELPIGWGLLEVPWSVLNGQVPDGIPATEVVTLKTMPAVHQVSEAVEKRLLRNIAVANSRFVGGRGAVLGTRRDLSKKISTFAQAGTG
;
A
#
# COMPACT_ATOMS: atom_id res chain seq x y z
N MET A 1 5.67 11.40 -56.51
CA MET A 1 5.64 12.61 -55.67
C MET A 1 4.44 12.48 -54.74
N ASP A 2 4.39 11.48 -53.85
CA ASP A 2 5.11 11.42 -52.57
C ASP A 2 4.84 12.65 -51.69
N PHE A 3 4.03 12.49 -50.64
CA PHE A 3 4.56 12.16 -49.32
C PHE A 3 3.44 11.78 -48.33
N CYS A 4 3.61 10.57 -47.81
CA CYS A 4 2.99 10.03 -46.62
C CYS A 4 3.25 10.91 -45.39
N ARG A 5 2.26 11.05 -44.48
CA ARG A 5 2.48 11.30 -43.04
C ARG A 5 1.24 10.86 -42.25
N ASP A 6 1.11 9.54 -42.11
CA ASP A 6 0.41 8.94 -40.99
C ASP A 6 1.06 9.41 -39.68
N SER A 7 0.23 9.89 -38.76
CA SER A 7 0.65 10.35 -37.43
C SER A 7 0.71 9.18 -36.44
N PRO A 8 1.88 8.81 -35.89
CA PRO A 8 2.00 7.74 -34.91
C PRO A 8 1.91 8.33 -33.48
N LEU A 9 0.78 8.93 -33.11
CA LEU A 9 0.58 9.46 -31.74
C LEU A 9 -0.54 8.77 -30.96
N ARG A 10 -1.03 7.62 -31.44
CA ARG A 10 -2.05 6.81 -30.75
C ARG A 10 -1.61 5.41 -30.32
N ALA A 11 -0.38 4.99 -30.64
CA ALA A 11 0.13 3.66 -30.31
C ALA A 11 1.02 3.61 -29.05
N GLU A 12 1.54 4.74 -28.55
CA GLU A 12 2.51 4.76 -27.44
C GLU A 12 1.90 4.61 -26.02
N VAL A 13 0.57 4.54 -25.88
CA VAL A 13 -0.09 4.37 -24.57
C VAL A 13 -0.53 2.91 -24.32
N LEU A 14 -0.24 1.99 -25.25
CA LEU A 14 -0.66 0.58 -25.16
C LEU A 14 0.50 -0.43 -25.28
N MET A 15 1.74 0.00 -25.05
CA MET A 15 2.87 -0.90 -24.81
C MET A 15 3.26 -0.86 -23.33
N GLU A 16 2.32 -1.22 -22.46
CA GLU A 16 2.67 -1.67 -21.10
C GLU A 16 3.26 -3.07 -21.28
N ASN A 17 4.59 -3.11 -21.48
CA ASN A 17 5.44 -4.27 -21.72
C ASN A 17 4.79 -5.61 -21.31
N THR A 18 4.35 -6.39 -22.30
CA THR A 18 4.04 -7.81 -22.19
C THR A 18 5.34 -8.62 -22.00
N MET A 19 6.22 -8.18 -21.10
CA MET A 19 7.32 -8.99 -20.58
C MET A 19 6.68 -9.96 -19.58
N ALA A 20 6.89 -11.26 -19.80
CA ALA A 20 6.43 -12.29 -18.88
C ALA A 20 6.77 -11.87 -17.43
N GLU A 21 5.77 -11.94 -16.54
CA GLU A 21 5.94 -11.58 -15.14
C GLU A 21 7.18 -12.28 -14.58
N SER A 22 8.05 -11.52 -13.91
CA SER A 22 9.28 -12.09 -13.37
C SER A 22 8.95 -13.06 -12.22
N ARG A 23 9.86 -14.00 -11.95
CA ARG A 23 9.76 -14.86 -10.76
C ARG A 23 9.73 -14.05 -9.47
N ALA A 24 10.57 -13.02 -9.37
CA ALA A 24 10.65 -12.17 -8.19
C ALA A 24 9.32 -11.44 -7.93
N HIS A 25 8.66 -10.94 -8.99
CA HIS A 25 7.37 -10.28 -8.87
C HIS A 25 6.26 -11.25 -8.43
N ARG A 26 6.23 -12.46 -8.99
CA ARG A 26 5.32 -13.53 -8.52
C ARG A 26 5.53 -13.87 -7.05
N GLN A 27 6.79 -14.01 -6.63
CA GLN A 27 7.13 -14.30 -5.24
C GLN A 27 6.73 -13.15 -4.31
N LEU A 28 6.88 -11.90 -4.75
CA LEU A 28 6.47 -10.72 -3.98
C LEU A 28 4.96 -10.74 -3.72
N LYS A 29 4.15 -11.03 -4.75
CA LYS A 29 2.69 -11.21 -4.61
C LYS A 29 2.34 -12.36 -3.68
N ARG A 30 3.00 -13.51 -3.84
CA ARG A 30 2.79 -14.70 -3.01
C ARG A 30 3.04 -14.39 -1.54
N TRP A 31 4.23 -13.88 -1.19
CA TRP A 31 4.60 -13.58 0.20
C TRP A 31 3.71 -12.50 0.81
N THR A 32 3.39 -11.46 0.05
CA THR A 32 2.44 -10.43 0.48
C THR A 32 1.06 -11.03 0.79
N SER A 33 0.57 -11.94 -0.06
CA SER A 33 -0.74 -12.58 0.16
C SER A 33 -0.75 -13.50 1.40
N LEU A 34 0.34 -14.21 1.66
CA LEU A 34 0.49 -15.04 2.85
C LEU A 34 0.57 -14.18 4.10
N TRP A 35 1.36 -13.09 4.05
CA TRP A 35 1.46 -12.13 5.14
C TRP A 35 0.09 -11.56 5.52
N LEU A 36 -0.71 -11.13 4.54
CA LEU A 36 -2.08 -10.65 4.80
C LEU A 36 -2.94 -11.69 5.52
N ARG A 37 -2.87 -12.98 5.13
CA ARG A 37 -3.63 -14.05 5.80
C ARG A 37 -3.20 -14.20 7.26
N GLU A 38 -1.90 -14.15 7.53
CA GLU A 38 -1.34 -14.20 8.89
C GLU A 38 -1.68 -12.95 9.71
N GLN A 39 -1.88 -11.80 9.07
CA GLN A 39 -2.41 -10.59 9.72
C GLN A 39 -3.93 -10.64 9.98
N GLY A 40 -4.60 -11.77 9.73
CA GLY A 40 -6.03 -11.97 10.00
C GLY A 40 -6.96 -11.52 8.86
N TYR A 41 -6.43 -11.30 7.65
CA TYR A 41 -7.29 -11.05 6.49
C TYR A 41 -7.99 -12.35 6.05
N LEU A 42 -9.33 -12.38 6.19
CA LEU A 42 -10.15 -13.55 5.88
C LEU A 42 -10.23 -13.86 4.38
N ALA A 43 -10.29 -12.82 3.57
CA ALA A 43 -10.31 -12.94 2.12
C ALA A 43 -9.08 -12.23 1.57
N VAL A 44 -8.26 -12.95 0.80
CA VAL A 44 -7.09 -12.41 0.11
C VAL A 44 -7.11 -12.91 -1.33
N GLY A 45 -6.78 -12.03 -2.28
CA GLY A 45 -6.70 -12.36 -3.70
C GLY A 45 -5.49 -11.69 -4.35
N ILE A 46 -5.00 -12.29 -5.44
CA ILE A 46 -3.91 -11.79 -6.28
C ILE A 46 -4.51 -11.36 -7.63
N GLU A 47 -3.98 -10.29 -8.24
CA GLU A 47 -4.50 -9.72 -9.50
C GLU A 47 -5.98 -9.31 -9.40
N VAL A 48 -6.34 -8.60 -8.34
CA VAL A 48 -7.73 -8.27 -8.00
C VAL A 48 -8.15 -6.99 -8.71
N ALA A 49 -9.28 -7.00 -9.42
CA ALA A 49 -9.85 -5.78 -9.98
C ALA A 49 -10.17 -4.78 -8.87
N ASP A 50 -9.78 -3.51 -9.03
CA ASP A 50 -10.09 -2.47 -8.07
C ASP A 50 -11.60 -2.16 -8.07
N PRO A 51 -12.13 -1.49 -7.03
CA PRO A 51 -13.56 -1.19 -6.96
C PRO A 51 -14.08 -0.31 -8.09
N THR A 52 -13.21 0.46 -8.77
CA THR A 52 -13.63 1.22 -9.96
C THR A 52 -13.69 0.36 -11.23
N GLY A 53 -13.07 -0.82 -11.22
CA GLY A 53 -12.97 -1.74 -12.36
C GLY A 53 -12.00 -1.27 -13.44
N ARG A 54 -11.18 -0.27 -13.16
CA ARG A 54 -10.26 0.35 -14.13
C ARG A 54 -8.87 -0.26 -14.08
N PHE A 55 -8.49 -0.84 -12.96
CA PHE A 55 -7.17 -1.41 -12.73
C PHE A 55 -7.27 -2.76 -12.03
N ARG A 56 -6.22 -3.56 -12.11
CA ARG A 56 -6.02 -4.73 -11.25
C ARG A 56 -4.91 -4.42 -10.28
N VAL A 57 -5.15 -4.54 -8.98
CA VAL A 57 -4.09 -4.45 -7.96
C VAL A 57 -3.41 -5.80 -7.81
N ASP A 58 -2.14 -5.78 -7.43
CA ASP A 58 -1.35 -7.00 -7.33
C ASP A 58 -1.87 -7.93 -6.23
N VAL A 59 -2.20 -7.39 -5.06
CA VAL A 59 -2.81 -8.14 -3.95
C VAL A 59 -3.89 -7.28 -3.27
N ALA A 60 -4.98 -7.91 -2.86
CA ALA A 60 -6.00 -7.26 -2.03
C ALA A 60 -6.43 -8.16 -0.86
N GLY A 61 -6.81 -7.54 0.25
CA GLY A 61 -7.31 -8.21 1.43
C GLY A 61 -8.59 -7.58 1.98
N TRP A 62 -9.46 -8.40 2.57
CA TRP A 62 -10.65 -8.00 3.31
C TRP A 62 -10.78 -8.82 4.60
N THR A 63 -11.23 -8.17 5.68
CA THR A 63 -11.64 -8.83 6.92
C THR A 63 -12.69 -8.03 7.65
N ASP A 64 -13.60 -8.70 8.32
CA ASP A 64 -14.50 -8.14 9.32
C ASP A 64 -14.10 -8.55 10.75
N ARG A 65 -12.88 -9.07 10.94
CA ARG A 65 -12.36 -9.51 12.24
C ARG A 65 -11.20 -8.66 12.72
N ASP A 66 -11.08 -8.51 14.03
CA ASP A 66 -9.89 -7.96 14.67
C ASP A 66 -8.76 -8.99 14.70
N ALA A 67 -7.60 -8.58 15.25
CA ALA A 67 -6.43 -9.44 15.33
C ALA A 67 -6.64 -10.67 16.24
N GLN A 68 -7.63 -10.62 17.12
CA GLN A 68 -8.02 -11.67 18.06
C GLN A 68 -9.12 -12.58 17.47
N GLY A 69 -9.57 -12.31 16.25
CA GLY A 69 -10.58 -13.09 15.55
C GLY A 69 -12.03 -12.74 15.93
N SER A 70 -12.27 -11.70 16.71
CA SER A 70 -13.60 -11.20 17.04
C SER A 70 -14.13 -10.28 15.94
N ALA A 71 -15.44 -10.26 15.73
CA ALA A 71 -16.04 -9.42 14.70
C ALA A 71 -15.82 -7.92 15.02
N LEU A 72 -15.36 -7.14 14.04
CA LEU A 72 -15.18 -5.67 14.05
C LEU A 72 -16.52 -4.93 14.01
N ARG A 73 -17.49 -5.33 14.85
CA ARG A 73 -18.85 -4.77 14.84
C ARG A 73 -18.87 -3.24 15.05
N GLN A 74 -17.85 -2.69 15.72
CA GLN A 74 -17.75 -1.25 16.01
C GLN A 74 -16.81 -0.48 15.06
N LEU A 75 -15.85 -1.15 14.42
CA LEU A 75 -14.82 -0.50 13.59
C LEU A 75 -15.07 -0.67 12.09
N GLY A 76 -16.06 -1.48 11.71
CA GLY A 76 -16.31 -1.84 10.31
C GLY A 76 -15.22 -2.76 9.75
N PRO A 77 -15.44 -3.32 8.55
CA PRO A 77 -14.46 -4.19 7.92
C PRO A 77 -13.19 -3.43 7.51
N ARG A 78 -12.06 -4.13 7.53
CA ARG A 78 -10.77 -3.63 7.05
C ARG A 78 -10.52 -4.14 5.65
N THR A 79 -10.14 -3.22 4.77
CA THR A 79 -9.75 -3.50 3.39
C THR A 79 -8.34 -3.02 3.14
N VAL A 80 -7.60 -3.74 2.31
CA VAL A 80 -6.25 -3.36 1.91
C VAL A 80 -6.04 -3.62 0.43
N LEU A 81 -5.37 -2.69 -0.24
CA LEU A 81 -4.79 -2.89 -1.57
C LEU A 81 -3.27 -2.82 -1.44
N VAL A 82 -2.59 -3.75 -2.08
CA VAL A 82 -1.13 -3.80 -2.14
C VAL A 82 -0.68 -3.77 -3.59
N GLU A 83 0.22 -2.84 -3.89
CA GLU A 83 0.94 -2.79 -5.17
C GLU A 83 2.34 -3.37 -4.97
N CYS A 84 2.76 -4.29 -5.82
CA CYS A 84 4.06 -4.93 -5.77
C CYS A 84 5.03 -4.21 -6.72
N LYS A 85 6.24 -3.89 -6.24
CA LYS A 85 7.26 -3.19 -7.00
C LYS A 85 8.59 -3.91 -6.88
N GLN A 86 9.14 -4.37 -8.00
CA GLN A 86 10.41 -5.11 -8.05
C GLN A 86 11.61 -4.26 -8.50
N SER A 87 11.36 -3.13 -9.17
CA SER A 87 12.42 -2.26 -9.69
C SER A 87 12.13 -0.78 -9.41
N ARG A 88 13.17 0.05 -9.38
CA ARG A 88 13.03 1.50 -9.19
C ARG A 88 12.32 2.16 -10.38
N GLY A 89 12.53 1.67 -11.61
CA GLY A 89 11.84 2.17 -12.80
C GLY A 89 10.32 1.95 -12.75
N ASP A 90 9.86 0.92 -12.02
CA ASP A 90 8.42 0.69 -11.79
C ASP A 90 7.81 1.70 -10.79
N PHE A 91 8.66 2.40 -10.03
CA PHE A 91 8.29 3.27 -8.92
C PHE A 91 8.46 4.77 -9.24
N PHE A 92 9.52 5.15 -9.96
CA PHE A 92 9.70 6.50 -10.50
C PHE A 92 9.91 6.42 -12.01
N ARG A 93 9.09 7.16 -12.78
CA ARG A 93 9.24 7.23 -14.23
C ARG A 93 10.45 8.06 -14.68
N ASP A 94 10.85 9.07 -13.90
CA ASP A 94 11.99 9.94 -14.21
C ASP A 94 12.81 10.24 -12.94
N GLY A 95 14.08 9.82 -12.91
CA GLY A 95 14.95 9.90 -11.73
C GLY A 95 15.40 11.31 -11.34
N ASP A 96 15.64 12.20 -12.30
CA ASP A 96 16.47 13.39 -12.07
C ASP A 96 15.74 14.59 -11.44
N CYS A 97 14.40 14.68 -11.58
CA CYS A 97 13.61 15.75 -10.95
C CYS A 97 13.01 15.37 -9.58
N SER A 98 13.18 14.12 -9.16
CA SER A 98 12.50 13.56 -7.97
C SER A 98 13.15 14.01 -6.66
N SER A 99 14.48 14.12 -6.60
CA SER A 99 15.23 14.42 -5.36
C SER A 99 14.88 15.78 -4.75
N GLY A 100 14.84 16.85 -5.54
CA GLY A 100 14.48 18.20 -5.07
C GLY A 100 13.02 18.28 -4.61
N LEU A 101 12.11 17.57 -5.28
CA LEU A 101 10.70 17.47 -4.87
C LEU A 101 10.55 16.71 -3.56
N LEU A 102 11.27 15.60 -3.38
CA LEU A 102 11.28 14.82 -2.14
C LEU A 102 11.84 15.65 -0.97
N ALA A 103 12.95 16.36 -1.17
CA ALA A 103 13.54 17.22 -0.15
C ALA A 103 12.58 18.35 0.28
N ARG A 104 11.91 19.00 -0.69
CA ARG A 104 10.89 20.02 -0.38
C ARG A 104 9.68 19.42 0.32
N ARG A 105 9.24 18.23 -0.08
CA ARG A 105 8.15 17.51 0.58
C ARG A 105 8.47 17.25 2.05
N ASP A 106 9.67 16.77 2.35
CA ASP A 106 10.11 16.47 3.72
C ASP A 106 10.21 17.75 4.57
N GLN A 107 10.63 18.87 3.97
CA GLN A 107 10.61 20.17 4.65
C GLN A 107 9.18 20.59 5.04
N LEU A 108 8.21 20.46 4.12
CA LEU A 108 6.81 20.81 4.37
C LEU A 108 6.16 19.89 5.41
N LEU A 109 6.51 18.60 5.43
CA LEU A 109 6.04 17.67 6.46
C LEU A 109 6.55 18.06 7.85
N ARG A 110 7.85 18.39 7.97
CA ARG A 110 8.42 18.92 9.23
C ARG A 110 7.80 20.26 9.64
N GLU A 111 7.33 21.06 8.69
CA GLU A 111 6.62 22.30 8.98
C GLU A 111 5.22 22.03 9.55
N LEU A 112 4.48 21.08 8.97
CA LEU A 112 3.19 20.64 9.53
C LEU A 112 3.34 20.03 10.93
N GLU A 113 4.35 19.17 11.14
CA GLU A 113 4.61 18.56 12.45
C GLU A 113 4.89 19.62 13.52
N ARG A 114 5.67 20.67 13.21
CA ARG A 114 5.90 21.77 14.14
C ARG A 114 4.59 22.48 14.50
N HIS A 115 3.73 22.75 13.52
CA HIS A 115 2.45 23.38 13.78
C HIS A 115 1.48 22.51 14.60
N ASP A 116 1.49 21.19 14.42
CA ASP A 116 0.66 20.27 15.22
C ASP A 116 1.20 20.10 16.66
N MET A 117 2.50 20.35 16.87
CA MET A 117 3.17 20.26 18.18
C MET A 117 3.20 21.57 18.98
N GLU A 118 3.04 22.73 18.33
CA GLU A 118 2.86 24.00 19.03
C GLU A 118 1.55 23.94 19.84
N PRO A 119 1.60 23.85 21.18
CA PRO A 119 0.40 23.99 21.97
C PRO A 119 -0.12 25.37 21.65
N THR A 120 -1.34 25.46 21.12
CA THR A 120 -2.03 26.72 20.94
C THR A 120 -1.89 27.51 22.24
N GLY A 121 -1.01 28.52 22.26
CA GLY A 121 -0.57 29.27 23.45
C GLY A 121 -1.66 30.16 24.05
N LEU A 122 -2.92 29.75 23.92
CA LEU A 122 -4.14 30.41 24.37
C LEU A 122 -4.43 30.17 25.86
N PHE A 123 -3.62 29.39 26.57
CA PHE A 123 -3.75 29.21 28.02
C PHE A 123 -2.54 29.77 28.77
N SER A 124 -2.35 31.09 28.64
CA SER A 124 -1.71 31.86 29.72
C SER A 124 -2.83 32.35 30.64
N PRO A 125 -2.78 32.13 31.97
CA PRO A 125 -3.83 32.59 32.87
C PRO A 125 -3.97 34.10 32.76
N LEU A 126 -5.20 34.54 32.49
CA LEU A 126 -5.61 35.91 32.23
C LEU A 126 -5.10 36.87 33.33
N GLY A 127 -4.19 37.77 32.96
CA GLY A 127 -3.99 39.05 33.61
C GLY A 127 -4.35 40.13 32.60
N ASP A 128 -5.33 40.98 32.95
CA ASP A 128 -5.93 42.07 32.17
C ASP A 128 -5.44 42.23 30.73
N VAL A 129 -6.24 41.72 29.78
CA VAL A 129 -5.92 41.72 28.35
C VAL A 129 -6.76 42.76 27.62
N ASP A 130 -6.09 43.79 27.13
CA ASP A 130 -6.61 44.85 26.25
C ASP A 130 -7.28 44.26 24.98
N GLU A 131 -8.38 44.88 24.51
CA GLU A 131 -9.13 44.46 23.31
C GLU A 131 -8.26 44.44 22.04
N THR A 132 -7.13 45.15 22.06
CA THR A 132 -6.11 45.14 21.00
C THR A 132 -5.38 43.80 20.92
N LEU A 133 -5.12 43.14 22.05
CA LEU A 133 -4.41 41.87 22.14
C LEU A 133 -5.23 40.73 21.53
N PHE A 134 -6.56 40.74 21.70
CA PHE A 134 -7.46 39.78 21.05
C PHE A 134 -7.44 39.90 19.52
N LYS A 135 -7.37 41.13 18.99
CA LYS A 135 -7.24 41.36 17.54
C LYS A 135 -5.91 40.88 16.99
N ASP A 136 -4.82 41.02 17.75
CA ASP A 136 -3.51 40.54 17.36
C ASP A 136 -3.37 39.01 17.46
N VAL A 137 -3.97 38.40 18.48
CA VAL A 137 -4.08 36.94 18.61
C VAL A 137 -4.92 36.37 17.46
N GLU A 138 -6.08 36.96 17.17
CA GLU A 138 -6.91 36.55 16.02
C GLU A 138 -6.18 36.73 14.68
N ARG A 139 -5.48 37.85 14.48
CA ARG A 139 -4.71 38.09 13.25
C ARG A 139 -3.57 37.09 13.10
N THR A 140 -2.90 36.74 14.18
CA THR A 140 -1.83 35.73 14.21
C THR A 140 -2.39 34.34 13.94
N ALA A 141 -3.50 33.97 14.55
CA ALA A 141 -4.21 32.71 14.28
C ALA A 141 -4.67 32.61 12.81
N ARG A 142 -5.24 33.68 12.23
CA ARG A 142 -5.64 33.72 10.81
C ARG A 142 -4.45 33.67 9.85
N ARG A 143 -3.30 34.25 10.20
CA ARG A 143 -2.06 34.13 9.42
C ARG A 143 -1.54 32.69 9.47
N SER A 144 -1.50 32.08 10.66
CA SER A 144 -1.14 30.67 10.87
C SER A 144 -2.02 29.72 10.05
N ASP A 145 -3.34 29.91 10.03
CA ASP A 145 -4.25 29.08 9.21
C ASP A 145 -4.02 29.25 7.70
N ARG A 146 -3.74 30.48 7.24
CA ARG A 146 -3.39 30.74 5.84
C ARG A 146 -2.08 30.08 5.44
N ASP A 147 -1.08 30.14 6.31
CA ASP A 147 0.24 29.55 6.07
C ASP A 147 0.14 28.02 6.07
N LEU A 148 -0.60 27.42 7.01
CA LEU A 148 -0.94 26.00 7.02
C LEU A 148 -1.67 25.56 5.75
N ARG A 149 -2.66 26.35 5.30
CA ARG A 149 -3.36 26.08 4.04
C ARG A 149 -2.40 26.11 2.86
N ARG A 150 -1.46 27.08 2.83
CA ARG A 150 -0.44 27.17 1.78
C ARG A 150 0.46 25.94 1.77
N VAL A 151 0.96 25.51 2.93
CA VAL A 151 1.78 24.30 3.10
C VAL A 151 1.04 23.07 2.58
N ARG A 152 -0.23 22.88 2.97
CA ARG A 152 -1.06 21.74 2.52
C ARG A 152 -1.31 21.75 1.00
N VAL A 153 -1.52 22.93 0.40
CA VAL A 153 -1.67 23.08 -1.05
C VAL A 153 -0.39 22.73 -1.78
N GLU A 154 0.75 23.23 -1.31
CA GLU A 154 2.06 22.94 -1.91
C GLU A 154 2.41 21.45 -1.80
N LEU A 155 2.18 20.85 -0.63
CA LEU A 155 2.37 19.42 -0.39
C LEU A 155 1.54 18.58 -1.37
N THR A 156 0.27 18.95 -1.57
CA THR A 156 -0.61 18.29 -2.54
C THR A 156 -0.10 18.43 -3.97
N ALA A 157 0.46 19.59 -4.33
CA ALA A 157 1.03 19.81 -5.66
C ALA A 157 2.30 18.98 -5.88
N ILE A 158 3.18 18.87 -4.89
CA ILE A 158 4.39 18.03 -4.93
C ILE A 158 4.03 16.56 -5.05
N GLU A 159 3.11 16.05 -4.22
CA GLU A 159 2.62 14.66 -4.31
C GLU A 159 2.06 14.35 -5.70
N ARG A 160 1.29 15.28 -6.29
CA ARG A 160 0.75 15.11 -7.65
C ARG A 160 1.84 15.09 -8.71
N ARG A 161 2.94 15.85 -8.54
CA ARG A 161 4.06 15.88 -9.48
C ARG A 161 4.91 14.62 -9.37
N LEU A 162 5.28 14.23 -8.15
CA LEU A 162 6.04 13.01 -7.87
C LEU A 162 5.33 11.77 -8.41
N TYR A 163 4.01 11.71 -8.23
CA TYR A 163 3.26 10.49 -8.50
C TYR A 163 2.28 10.58 -9.67
N ARG A 164 2.48 11.56 -10.57
CA ARG A 164 1.60 11.77 -11.72
C ARG A 164 1.55 10.53 -12.60
N GLY A 165 0.34 10.14 -13.00
CA GLY A 165 0.15 9.01 -13.92
C GLY A 165 0.30 7.63 -13.28
N MET A 166 0.83 7.54 -12.06
CA MET A 166 1.00 6.28 -11.37
C MET A 166 -0.31 5.76 -10.81
N LYS A 167 -0.46 4.44 -10.83
CA LYS A 167 -1.67 3.73 -10.41
C LYS A 167 -2.02 4.00 -8.95
N PHE A 168 -1.03 4.05 -8.07
CA PHE A 168 -1.25 4.32 -6.64
C PHE A 168 -1.75 5.74 -6.34
N ALA A 169 -1.37 6.76 -7.12
CA ALA A 169 -1.92 8.11 -6.96
C ALA A 169 -3.43 8.15 -7.24
N LYS A 170 -3.91 7.29 -8.16
CA LYS A 170 -5.34 7.13 -8.45
C LYS A 170 -6.06 6.35 -7.35
N LEU A 171 -5.47 5.28 -6.85
CA LEU A 171 -6.06 4.44 -5.78
C LEU A 171 -6.31 5.23 -4.49
N ARG A 172 -5.37 6.11 -4.08
CA ARG A 172 -5.56 7.00 -2.93
C ARG A 172 -6.72 7.97 -3.15
N ARG A 173 -6.81 8.58 -4.34
CA ARG A 173 -7.90 9.52 -4.68
C ARG A 173 -9.27 8.84 -4.65
N TRP A 174 -9.35 7.58 -5.08
CA TRP A 174 -10.63 6.85 -5.18
C TRP A 174 -11.01 6.09 -3.91
N ARG A 175 -10.14 6.09 -2.88
CA ARG A 175 -10.38 5.39 -1.61
C ARG A 175 -10.83 3.95 -1.81
N GLY A 176 -10.14 3.23 -2.71
CA GLY A 176 -10.49 1.84 -3.07
C GLY A 176 -10.33 0.82 -1.94
N ALA A 177 -9.66 1.20 -0.85
CA ALA A 177 -9.57 0.44 0.39
C ALA A 177 -9.20 1.36 1.56
N SER A 178 -9.39 0.84 2.79
CA SER A 178 -9.11 1.58 4.01
C SER A 178 -7.61 1.63 4.34
N ARG A 179 -6.80 0.76 3.73
CA ARG A 179 -5.34 0.79 3.80
C ARG A 179 -4.72 0.58 2.42
N LEU A 180 -3.59 1.24 2.18
CA LEU A 180 -2.86 1.17 0.92
C LEU A 180 -1.38 0.86 1.23
N LEU A 181 -0.86 -0.19 0.62
CA LEU A 181 0.50 -0.68 0.86
C LEU A 181 1.27 -0.79 -0.46
N ILE A 182 2.56 -0.55 -0.39
CA ILE A 182 3.52 -1.00 -1.41
C ILE A 182 4.29 -2.17 -0.82
N ALA A 183 4.38 -3.27 -1.56
CA ALA A 183 5.32 -4.35 -1.27
C ALA A 183 6.51 -4.22 -2.20
N ALA A 184 7.72 -4.28 -1.64
CA ALA A 184 8.96 -4.15 -2.40
C ALA A 184 10.08 -5.01 -1.79
N PRO A 185 11.12 -5.33 -2.56
CA PRO A 185 12.37 -5.83 -2.01
C PRO A 185 12.95 -4.86 -0.96
N VAL A 186 13.63 -5.41 0.05
CA VAL A 186 14.34 -4.62 1.07
C VAL A 186 15.25 -3.57 0.41
N GLY A 187 15.09 -2.33 0.85
CA GLY A 187 15.91 -1.19 0.41
C GLY A 187 15.61 -0.65 -1.00
N LEU A 188 14.60 -1.19 -1.71
CA LEU A 188 14.25 -0.69 -3.05
C LEU A 188 13.64 0.72 -3.01
N ILE A 189 12.78 0.96 -2.01
CA ILE A 189 12.01 2.19 -1.82
C ILE A 189 12.30 2.72 -0.42
N ALA A 190 12.79 3.95 -0.31
CA ALA A 190 12.95 4.59 0.99
C ALA A 190 11.59 4.98 1.59
N CYS A 191 11.46 5.05 2.91
CA CYS A 191 10.22 5.52 3.55
C CYS A 191 9.85 6.94 3.11
N THR A 192 10.84 7.80 2.87
CA THR A 192 10.67 9.15 2.30
C THR A 192 10.32 9.11 0.81
N GLU A 193 10.33 7.99 0.13
CA GLU A 193 9.85 7.89 -1.26
C GLU A 193 8.38 7.47 -1.31
N LEU A 194 7.76 7.13 -0.17
CA LEU A 194 6.37 6.68 -0.14
C LEU A 194 5.39 7.84 -0.37
N PRO A 195 4.28 7.59 -1.09
CA PRO A 195 3.19 8.54 -1.11
C PRO A 195 2.56 8.70 0.27
N ILE A 196 2.13 9.91 0.61
CA ILE A 196 1.60 10.18 1.95
C ILE A 196 0.40 9.27 2.25
N GLY A 197 0.43 8.63 3.41
CA GLY A 197 -0.60 7.70 3.88
C GLY A 197 -0.46 6.25 3.38
N TRP A 198 0.52 5.96 2.53
CA TRP A 198 0.86 4.59 2.15
C TRP A 198 1.79 3.95 3.18
N GLY A 199 1.65 2.63 3.34
CA GLY A 199 2.62 1.83 4.09
C GLY A 199 3.55 1.05 3.16
N LEU A 200 4.60 0.49 3.74
CA LEU A 200 5.65 -0.25 3.04
C LEU A 200 5.85 -1.62 3.68
N LEU A 201 5.72 -2.66 2.87
CA LEU A 201 6.14 -4.01 3.16
C LEU A 201 7.48 -4.27 2.46
N GLU A 202 8.45 -4.79 3.20
CA GLU A 202 9.74 -5.21 2.65
C GLU A 202 9.88 -6.72 2.66
N VAL A 203 10.38 -7.28 1.56
CA VAL A 203 10.68 -8.72 1.41
C VAL A 203 12.14 -8.92 1.01
N PRO A 204 12.91 -9.80 1.66
CA PRO A 204 14.31 -10.03 1.32
C PRO A 204 14.52 -10.49 -0.13
N TRP A 205 15.58 -10.01 -0.78
CA TRP A 205 15.93 -10.43 -2.15
C TRP A 205 16.19 -11.94 -2.26
N SER A 206 16.79 -12.55 -1.24
CA SER A 206 17.05 -13.99 -1.17
C SER A 206 15.76 -14.81 -1.30
N VAL A 207 14.67 -14.34 -0.70
CA VAL A 207 13.34 -14.95 -0.72
C VAL A 207 12.67 -14.79 -2.09
N LEU A 208 12.86 -13.64 -2.73
CA LEU A 208 12.26 -13.34 -4.04
C LEU A 208 12.94 -14.10 -5.19
N ASN A 209 14.27 -14.27 -5.10
CA ASN A 209 15.07 -14.94 -6.14
C ASN A 209 15.24 -16.45 -5.88
N GLY A 210 15.18 -16.88 -4.62
CA GLY A 210 15.45 -18.25 -4.19
C GLY A 210 14.22 -19.16 -4.14
N GLN A 211 14.47 -20.41 -3.76
CA GLN A 211 13.44 -21.27 -3.18
C GLN A 211 13.52 -21.12 -1.66
N VAL A 212 12.40 -20.81 -1.04
CA VAL A 212 12.29 -20.72 0.41
C VAL A 212 11.73 -22.05 0.90
N PRO A 213 12.25 -22.62 1.98
CA PRO A 213 11.67 -23.83 2.59
C PRO A 213 10.18 -23.63 2.86
N ASP A 214 9.39 -24.65 2.60
CA ASP A 214 7.97 -24.65 2.97
C ASP A 214 7.84 -24.55 4.50
N GLY A 215 6.80 -23.87 4.96
CA GLY A 215 6.45 -23.78 6.38
C GLY A 215 7.01 -22.59 7.15
N ILE A 216 7.84 -21.74 6.52
CA ILE A 216 8.25 -20.47 7.14
C ILE A 216 7.05 -19.50 7.16
N PRO A 217 6.67 -18.95 8.34
CA PRO A 217 5.63 -17.94 8.43
C PRO A 217 5.98 -16.71 7.60
N ALA A 218 5.00 -16.17 6.86
CA ALA A 218 5.21 -14.96 6.07
C ALA A 218 5.52 -13.74 6.94
N THR A 219 5.11 -13.73 8.19
CA THR A 219 5.46 -12.72 9.20
C THR A 219 6.94 -12.69 9.60
N GLU A 220 7.68 -13.79 9.42
CA GLU A 220 9.14 -13.83 9.60
C GLU A 220 9.90 -13.32 8.36
N VAL A 221 9.23 -13.33 7.20
CA VAL A 221 9.82 -12.98 5.90
C VAL A 221 9.47 -11.56 5.47
N VAL A 222 8.23 -11.14 5.70
CA VAL A 222 7.70 -9.86 5.24
C VAL A 222 7.63 -8.90 6.42
N THR A 223 8.36 -7.80 6.33
CA THR A 223 8.41 -6.77 7.39
C THR A 223 7.56 -5.57 7.01
N LEU A 224 6.67 -5.14 7.90
CA LEU A 224 5.97 -3.85 7.76
C LEU A 224 6.89 -2.72 8.24
N LYS A 225 7.53 -2.04 7.29
CA LYS A 225 8.47 -0.95 7.56
C LYS A 225 7.77 0.37 7.90
N THR A 226 6.62 0.62 7.29
CA THR A 226 5.83 1.84 7.52
C THR A 226 4.35 1.48 7.58
N MET A 227 3.68 1.88 8.66
CA MET A 227 2.25 1.66 8.82
C MET A 227 1.45 2.57 7.88
N PRO A 228 0.49 2.06 7.11
CA PRO A 228 -0.37 2.90 6.28
C PRO A 228 -1.33 3.72 7.15
N ALA A 229 -1.70 4.90 6.66
CA ALA A 229 -2.83 5.62 7.22
C ALA A 229 -4.13 4.83 7.00
N VAL A 230 -5.08 5.00 7.93
CA VAL A 230 -6.42 4.43 7.78
C VAL A 230 -7.34 5.45 7.12
N HIS A 231 -8.05 5.02 6.09
CA HIS A 231 -9.02 5.82 5.38
C HIS A 231 -10.42 5.26 5.57
N GLN A 232 -11.41 6.13 5.75
CA GLN A 232 -12.80 5.73 5.71
C GLN A 232 -13.21 5.44 4.26
N VAL A 233 -13.84 4.29 4.08
CA VAL A 233 -14.35 3.78 2.80
C VAL A 233 -15.85 3.55 2.95
N SER A 234 -16.60 3.72 1.87
CA SER A 234 -18.02 3.41 1.89
C SER A 234 -18.25 1.90 1.84
N GLU A 235 -19.31 1.45 2.50
CA GLU A 235 -19.70 0.04 2.52
C GLU A 235 -19.87 -0.56 1.10
N ALA A 236 -20.35 0.26 0.15
CA ALA A 236 -20.51 -0.15 -1.25
C ALA A 236 -19.16 -0.49 -1.91
N VAL A 237 -18.10 0.27 -1.61
CA VAL A 237 -16.75 0.01 -2.12
C VAL A 237 -16.16 -1.23 -1.46
N GLU A 238 -16.37 -1.42 -0.16
CA GLU A 238 -15.91 -2.60 0.58
C GLU A 238 -16.54 -3.90 0.06
N LYS A 239 -17.87 -3.92 -0.08
CA LYS A 239 -18.62 -5.04 -0.67
C LYS A 239 -18.15 -5.35 -2.08
N ARG A 240 -17.89 -4.32 -2.89
CA ARG A 240 -17.39 -4.50 -4.26
C ARG A 240 -15.98 -5.07 -4.28
N LEU A 241 -15.09 -4.61 -3.39
CA LEU A 241 -13.76 -5.18 -3.29
C LEU A 241 -13.79 -6.65 -2.86
N LEU A 242 -14.60 -7.01 -1.86
CA LEU A 242 -14.77 -8.39 -1.41
C LEU A 242 -15.26 -9.29 -2.55
N ARG A 243 -16.26 -8.84 -3.32
CA ARG A 243 -16.72 -9.53 -4.53
C ARG A 243 -15.58 -9.73 -5.54
N ASN A 244 -14.78 -8.70 -5.79
CA ASN A 244 -13.66 -8.78 -6.73
C ASN A 244 -12.58 -9.76 -6.27
N ILE A 245 -12.29 -9.82 -4.96
CA ILE A 245 -11.41 -10.82 -4.36
C ILE A 245 -11.95 -12.24 -4.60
N ALA A 246 -13.25 -12.46 -4.37
CA ALA A 246 -13.89 -13.76 -4.61
C ALA A 246 -13.80 -14.18 -6.09
N VAL A 247 -14.01 -13.26 -7.04
CA VAL A 247 -13.86 -13.51 -8.48
C VAL A 247 -12.41 -13.82 -8.86
N ALA A 248 -11.43 -13.14 -8.28
CA ALA A 248 -10.03 -13.44 -8.53
C ALA A 248 -9.66 -14.86 -8.07
N ASN A 249 -10.17 -15.26 -6.90
CA ASN A 249 -9.93 -16.61 -6.34
C ASN A 249 -10.64 -17.71 -7.13
N SER A 250 -11.85 -17.47 -7.66
CA SER A 250 -12.57 -18.50 -8.44
C SER A 250 -11.92 -18.83 -9.78
N ARG A 251 -11.24 -17.86 -10.39
CA ARG A 251 -10.43 -18.07 -11.61
C ARG A 251 -9.27 -19.05 -11.38
N PHE A 252 -8.74 -19.09 -10.15
CA PHE A 252 -7.66 -20.00 -9.78
C PHE A 252 -8.16 -21.43 -9.53
N VAL A 253 -9.42 -21.59 -9.08
CA VAL A 253 -10.03 -22.90 -8.81
C VAL A 253 -10.60 -23.56 -10.07
N GLY A 254 -11.04 -22.77 -11.06
CA GLY A 254 -11.61 -23.27 -12.33
C GLY A 254 -10.61 -23.49 -13.48
N GLY A 255 -9.35 -23.08 -13.32
CA GLY A 255 -8.28 -23.27 -14.30
C GLY A 255 -7.38 -24.45 -13.93
N ARG A 256 -7.11 -25.34 -14.89
CA ARG A 256 -6.30 -26.57 -14.74
C ARG A 256 -5.07 -26.41 -13.81
N GLY A 257 -4.99 -27.27 -12.80
CA GLY A 257 -3.72 -27.78 -12.26
C GLY A 257 -3.09 -27.01 -11.10
N ALA A 258 -3.69 -27.07 -9.92
CA ALA A 258 -2.92 -27.08 -8.67
C ALA A 258 -3.68 -27.97 -7.67
N VAL A 259 -3.24 -29.22 -7.55
CA VAL A 259 -3.59 -30.07 -6.42
C VAL A 259 -2.95 -29.42 -5.19
N LEU A 260 -3.72 -28.58 -4.50
CA LEU A 260 -3.42 -28.22 -3.12
C LEU A 260 -3.50 -29.52 -2.33
N GLY A 261 -2.34 -30.07 -2.00
CA GLY A 261 -2.19 -31.26 -1.18
C GLY A 261 -3.12 -31.16 0.01
N THR A 262 -4.15 -32.00 0.01
CA THR A 262 -5.08 -32.08 1.12
C THR A 262 -4.33 -32.55 2.35
N ARG A 263 -4.71 -31.98 3.48
CA ARG A 263 -4.11 -32.10 4.82
C ARG A 263 -4.25 -33.51 5.45
N ARG A 264 -4.14 -34.58 4.66
CA ARG A 264 -4.35 -35.99 5.08
C ARG A 264 -3.10 -36.86 5.07
N ASP A 265 -1.94 -36.41 4.59
CA ASP A 265 -0.73 -37.26 4.52
C ASP A 265 0.27 -37.10 5.68
N LEU A 266 -0.06 -36.30 6.70
CA LEU A 266 0.79 -36.15 7.89
C LEU A 266 0.59 -37.24 8.95
N SER A 267 -0.39 -38.14 8.79
CA SER A 267 -0.64 -39.25 9.74
C SER A 267 0.07 -40.56 9.39
N LYS A 268 0.77 -40.66 8.25
CA LYS A 268 1.46 -41.89 7.82
C LYS A 268 3.00 -41.86 7.87
N LYS A 269 3.62 -40.74 8.25
CA LYS A 269 5.10 -40.65 8.34
C LYS A 269 5.67 -40.60 9.77
N ILE A 270 4.83 -40.66 10.80
CA ILE A 270 5.28 -40.70 12.21
C ILE A 270 5.43 -42.14 12.72
N SER A 271 4.96 -43.16 11.98
CA SER A 271 5.06 -44.57 12.38
C SER A 271 6.29 -45.32 11.84
N THR A 272 7.19 -44.70 11.08
CA THR A 272 8.34 -45.39 10.46
C THR A 272 9.70 -45.05 11.07
N PHE A 273 9.77 -44.24 12.14
CA PHE A 273 11.04 -43.89 12.81
C PHE A 273 11.18 -44.40 14.25
N ALA A 274 10.27 -45.26 14.73
CA ALA A 274 10.29 -45.81 16.09
C ALA A 274 10.78 -47.28 16.19
N GLN A 275 11.43 -47.84 15.16
CA GLN A 275 11.94 -49.23 15.19
C GLN A 275 13.39 -49.40 14.72
N ALA A 276 14.22 -48.34 14.76
CA ALA A 276 15.66 -48.47 14.53
C ALA A 276 16.41 -47.82 15.69
N GLY A 277 16.52 -48.58 16.79
CA GLY A 277 17.15 -48.10 18.02
C GLY A 277 17.11 -49.14 19.15
N THR A 278 17.39 -50.40 18.85
CA THR A 278 17.82 -51.42 19.81
C THR A 278 18.67 -52.43 19.04
N GLY A 279 19.95 -52.51 19.40
CA GLY A 279 20.99 -53.30 18.73
C GLY A 279 22.34 -52.67 18.96
#